data_AF-A0A6J7B359-F1
#
_entry.id   AF-A0A6J7B359-F1
#
_cell.length_a   1.000
_cell.length_b   1.000
_cell.length_c   1.000
_cell.angle_alpha   90.00
_cell.angle_beta   90.00
_cell.angle_gamma   90.00
#
_symmetry.space_group_name_H-M   'P 1'
#
loop_
_entity.id
_entity.type
_entity.pdbx_description
1 polymer ?
#
loop_
_entity_poly.entity_id
_entity_poly.type
_entity_poly.pdbx_seq_one_letter_code
_entity_poly.pdbx_strand_id
1 'polypeptide(L)'
;MASALSAVILSSNPAQAAPSLVDIQIRVSQLQMEASNAAEGAQAAKVQLASLTRTLSGIKQEAAAQGQNVAQLRRSLGAIAVEQYKSGGLNQSLELLFSSDPTLYLSAAGSLDALTRRKALQLRKFAAAQQRLNATTFTVNDKLKLVRAAQARLTAQTAQAQAKLKQAQKLLASLKKSDRERLARLALLRENADQASSLALAKKVNGISGRAGTALKYALKQIGDLYVFGAAGNTYWDCSGLTMRAYQIAGVSLPHSAAAQANYGKRVALNALKPGDLVFFGRPIGHVGIYFGGGRMVDAPHSGARVKVQAFGSYFGRLRLVAARRF
;
A
#
# COMPACT_ATOMS: atom_id res chain seq x y z
N MET A 1 11.54 72.97 36.66
CA MET A 1 11.11 71.56 36.76
C MET A 1 11.57 70.82 35.51
N ALA A 2 12.21 69.68 35.74
CA ALA A 2 12.55 68.54 34.87
C ALA A 2 12.51 68.68 33.34
N SER A 3 13.66 68.41 32.70
CA SER A 3 13.73 67.82 31.35
C SER A 3 14.55 66.54 31.42
N ALA A 4 13.88 65.40 31.24
CA ALA A 4 14.47 64.06 31.21
C ALA A 4 14.94 63.73 29.78
N LEU A 5 16.20 63.28 29.64
CA LEU A 5 16.70 62.68 28.40
C LEU A 5 16.25 61.21 28.33
N SER A 6 15.38 60.88 27.39
CA SER A 6 15.06 59.51 27.02
C SER A 6 16.10 58.98 26.02
N ALA A 7 16.94 58.04 26.46
CA ALA A 7 17.83 57.29 25.58
C ALA A 7 17.04 56.18 24.85
N VAL A 8 16.92 56.32 23.53
CA VAL A 8 16.36 55.28 22.66
C VAL A 8 17.41 54.19 22.45
N ILE A 9 17.23 53.03 23.08
CA ILE A 9 18.04 51.83 22.81
C ILE A 9 17.48 51.19 21.54
N LEU A 10 18.11 51.45 20.40
CA LEU A 10 17.87 50.74 19.14
C LEU A 10 18.34 49.30 19.30
N SER A 11 17.38 48.39 19.47
CA SER A 11 17.62 46.95 19.47
C SER A 11 17.85 46.49 18.03
N SER A 12 19.11 46.23 17.66
CA SER A 12 19.44 45.64 16.35
C SER A 12 18.97 44.18 16.30
N ASN A 13 17.91 43.89 15.54
CA ASN A 13 17.58 42.52 15.16
C ASN A 13 18.77 41.91 14.41
N PRO A 14 19.28 40.72 14.78
CA PRO A 14 20.35 40.09 14.02
C PRO A 14 19.82 39.74 12.62
N ALA A 15 20.41 40.35 11.60
CA ALA A 15 20.16 40.01 10.21
C ALA A 15 20.47 38.53 9.99
N GLN A 16 19.47 37.74 9.64
CA GLN A 16 19.63 36.33 9.30
C GLN A 16 20.57 36.23 8.09
N ALA A 17 21.81 35.77 8.29
CA ALA A 17 22.78 35.61 7.23
C ALA A 17 22.22 34.72 6.11
N ALA A 18 22.53 35.06 4.85
CA ALA A 18 22.13 34.24 3.70
C ALA A 18 22.64 32.79 3.87
N PRO A 19 21.83 31.77 3.54
CA PRO A 19 22.24 30.36 3.69
C PRO A 19 23.53 30.06 2.94
N SER A 20 24.42 29.28 3.54
CA SER A 20 25.65 28.84 2.87
C SER A 20 25.34 27.81 1.77
N LEU A 21 26.28 27.60 0.83
CA LEU A 21 26.13 26.55 -0.20
C LEU A 21 25.94 25.15 0.43
N VAL A 22 26.53 24.90 1.59
CA VAL A 22 26.37 23.64 2.34
C VAL A 22 24.94 23.50 2.84
N ASP A 23 24.36 24.56 3.42
CA ASP A 23 22.98 24.56 3.89
C ASP A 23 22.00 24.30 2.76
N ILE A 24 22.26 24.89 1.59
CA ILE A 24 21.44 24.72 0.39
C ILE A 24 21.53 23.27 -0.10
N GLN A 25 22.73 22.68 -0.12
CA GLN A 25 22.90 21.28 -0.49
C GLN A 25 22.16 20.34 0.46
N ILE A 26 22.28 20.55 1.77
CA ILE A 26 21.54 19.78 2.79
C ILE A 26 20.04 19.91 2.54
N ARG A 27 19.54 21.12 2.26
CA ARG A 27 18.13 21.36 2.00
C ARG A 27 17.64 20.67 0.74
N VAL A 28 18.43 20.68 -0.34
CA VAL A 28 18.13 19.95 -1.59
C VAL A 28 18.04 18.45 -1.32
N SER A 29 19.03 17.86 -0.64
CA SER A 29 19.01 16.45 -0.27
C SER A 29 17.81 16.10 0.63
N GLN A 30 17.44 16.99 1.56
CA GLN A 30 16.24 16.81 2.38
C GLN A 30 14.97 16.79 1.53
N LEU A 31 14.81 17.73 0.59
CA LEU A 31 13.66 17.77 -0.32
C LEU A 31 13.60 16.53 -1.21
N GLN A 32 14.74 16.00 -1.65
CA GLN A 32 14.82 14.74 -2.39
C GLN A 32 14.39 13.54 -1.53
N MET A 33 14.82 13.46 -0.27
CA MET A 33 14.34 12.42 0.66
C MET A 33 12.84 12.54 0.95
N GLU A 34 12.33 13.77 1.11
CA GLU A 34 10.89 14.01 1.31
C GLU A 34 10.08 13.61 0.07
N ALA A 35 10.60 13.86 -1.13
CA ALA A 35 10.01 13.38 -2.37
C ALA A 35 9.98 11.85 -2.44
N SER A 36 11.07 11.18 -2.08
CA SER A 36 11.13 9.71 -2.03
C SER A 36 10.20 9.10 -0.98
N ASN A 37 10.05 9.71 0.19
CA ASN A 37 9.08 9.26 1.19
C ASN A 37 7.63 9.36 0.66
N ALA A 38 7.27 10.48 0.03
CA ALA A 38 5.95 10.63 -0.61
C ALA A 38 5.76 9.63 -1.77
N ALA A 39 6.84 9.33 -2.51
CA ALA A 39 6.84 8.31 -3.55
C ALA A 39 6.51 6.92 -3.03
N GLU A 40 7.13 6.51 -1.91
CA GLU A 40 6.79 5.24 -1.24
C GLU A 40 5.35 5.25 -0.71
N GLY A 41 4.85 6.41 -0.27
CA GLY A 41 3.43 6.60 0.05
C GLY A 41 2.50 6.35 -1.14
N ALA A 42 2.89 6.77 -2.35
CA ALA A 42 2.17 6.50 -3.58
C ALA A 42 2.24 5.01 -3.96
N GLN A 43 3.40 4.36 -3.81
CA GLN A 43 3.54 2.92 -4.03
C GLN A 43 2.66 2.10 -3.07
N ALA A 44 2.61 2.48 -1.79
CA ALA A 44 1.71 1.86 -0.82
C ALA A 44 0.24 1.97 -1.25
N ALA A 45 -0.18 3.15 -1.73
CA ALA A 45 -1.53 3.37 -2.24
C ALA A 45 -1.81 2.53 -3.51
N LYS A 46 -0.83 2.39 -4.40
CA LYS A 46 -0.93 1.56 -5.62
C LYS A 46 -1.11 0.07 -5.28
N VAL A 47 -0.32 -0.46 -4.34
CA VAL A 47 -0.47 -1.85 -3.85
C VAL A 47 -1.85 -2.06 -3.22
N GLN A 48 -2.30 -1.12 -2.40
CA GLN A 48 -3.63 -1.18 -1.77
C GLN A 48 -4.75 -1.14 -2.81
N LEU A 49 -4.65 -0.24 -3.81
CA LEU A 49 -5.62 -0.12 -4.88
C LEU A 49 -5.72 -1.42 -5.69
N ALA A 50 -4.60 -2.04 -6.06
CA ALA A 50 -4.61 -3.31 -6.78
C ALA A 50 -5.31 -4.43 -5.99
N SER A 51 -5.03 -4.51 -4.67
CA SER A 51 -5.70 -5.48 -3.78
C SER A 51 -7.20 -5.23 -3.68
N LEU A 52 -7.61 -3.98 -3.41
CA LEU A 52 -9.02 -3.61 -3.26
C LEU A 52 -9.82 -3.81 -4.56
N THR A 53 -9.23 -3.49 -5.71
CA THR A 53 -9.87 -3.70 -7.02
C THR A 53 -10.10 -5.19 -7.30
N ARG A 54 -9.13 -6.06 -6.97
CA ARG A 54 -9.30 -7.52 -7.09
C ARG A 54 -10.43 -8.03 -6.19
N THR A 55 -10.44 -7.62 -4.92
CA THR A 55 -11.49 -7.99 -3.97
C THR A 55 -12.86 -7.48 -4.41
N LEU A 56 -12.96 -6.23 -4.87
CA LEU A 56 -14.20 -5.64 -5.36
C LEU A 56 -14.75 -6.40 -6.57
N SER A 57 -13.88 -6.85 -7.49
CA SER A 57 -14.29 -7.66 -8.64
C SER A 57 -14.94 -8.97 -8.18
N GLY A 58 -14.31 -9.70 -7.25
CA GLY A 58 -14.85 -10.95 -6.72
C GLY A 58 -16.21 -10.78 -6.03
N ILE A 59 -16.35 -9.75 -5.19
CA ILE A 59 -17.61 -9.48 -4.47
C ILE A 59 -18.71 -9.01 -5.44
N LYS A 60 -18.37 -8.28 -6.51
CA LYS A 60 -19.33 -7.92 -7.56
C LYS A 60 -19.83 -9.16 -8.32
N GLN A 61 -18.95 -10.11 -8.62
CA GLN A 61 -19.33 -11.39 -9.25
C GLN A 61 -20.25 -12.20 -8.31
N GLU A 62 -19.94 -12.25 -7.01
CA GLU A 62 -20.79 -12.89 -6.01
C GLU A 62 -22.18 -12.23 -5.94
N ALA A 63 -22.24 -10.90 -5.87
CA ALA A 63 -23.50 -10.15 -5.87
C ALA A 63 -24.33 -10.44 -7.13
N ALA A 64 -23.68 -10.53 -8.31
CA ALA A 64 -24.36 -10.87 -9.56
C ALA A 64 -24.96 -12.28 -9.52
N ALA A 65 -24.21 -13.28 -9.04
CA ALA A 65 -24.70 -14.65 -8.89
C ALA A 65 -25.85 -14.74 -7.87
N GLN A 66 -25.74 -14.04 -6.74
CA GLN A 66 -26.82 -13.94 -5.75
C GLN A 66 -28.07 -13.28 -6.34
N GLY A 67 -27.91 -12.23 -7.16
CA GLY A 67 -28.99 -11.58 -7.90
C GLY A 67 -29.71 -12.52 -8.86
N GLN A 68 -28.97 -13.36 -9.59
CA GLN A 68 -29.56 -14.39 -10.45
C GLN A 68 -30.37 -15.43 -9.65
N ASN A 69 -29.84 -15.89 -8.52
CA ASN A 69 -30.56 -16.83 -7.63
C ASN A 69 -31.84 -16.22 -7.06
N VAL A 70 -31.80 -14.97 -6.58
CA VAL A 70 -32.99 -14.23 -6.11
C VAL A 70 -34.02 -14.11 -7.23
N ALA A 71 -33.60 -13.77 -8.46
CA ALA A 71 -34.49 -13.68 -9.61
C ALA A 71 -35.13 -15.03 -9.95
N GLN A 72 -34.39 -16.14 -9.85
CA GLN A 72 -34.90 -17.49 -10.06
C GLN A 72 -35.95 -17.87 -8.99
N LEU A 73 -35.63 -17.67 -7.71
CA LEU A 73 -36.56 -17.93 -6.60
C LEU A 73 -37.83 -17.08 -6.73
N ARG A 74 -37.71 -15.81 -7.13
CA ARG A 74 -38.85 -14.93 -7.40
C ARG A 74 -39.73 -15.47 -8.52
N ARG A 75 -39.16 -15.98 -9.61
CA ARG A 75 -39.92 -16.61 -10.71
C ARG A 75 -40.65 -17.87 -10.24
N SER A 76 -40.00 -18.73 -9.47
CA SER A 76 -40.62 -19.93 -8.90
C SER A 76 -41.79 -19.60 -7.96
N LEU A 77 -41.62 -18.60 -7.09
CA LEU A 77 -42.69 -18.11 -6.22
C LEU A 77 -43.84 -17.48 -7.01
N GLY A 78 -43.54 -16.74 -8.08
CA GLY A 78 -44.55 -16.18 -8.98
C GLY A 78 -45.38 -17.27 -9.67
N ALA A 79 -44.76 -18.34 -10.14
CA ALA A 79 -45.48 -19.49 -10.72
C ALA A 79 -46.41 -20.17 -9.70
N ILE A 80 -45.95 -20.34 -8.45
CA ILE A 80 -46.77 -20.88 -7.35
C ILE A 80 -47.98 -19.96 -7.06
N ALA A 81 -47.77 -18.64 -7.05
CA ALA A 81 -48.83 -17.67 -6.79
C ALA A 81 -49.88 -17.66 -7.90
N VAL A 82 -49.47 -17.71 -9.18
CA VAL A 82 -50.37 -17.78 -10.34
C VAL A 82 -51.19 -19.07 -10.31
N GLU A 83 -50.57 -20.21 -10.00
CA GLU A 83 -51.29 -21.49 -9.92
C GLU A 83 -52.36 -21.45 -8.82
N GLN A 84 -52.00 -20.96 -7.62
CA GLN A 84 -52.95 -20.84 -6.50
C GLN A 84 -54.10 -19.86 -6.79
N TYR A 85 -53.83 -18.82 -7.59
CA TYR A 85 -54.87 -17.90 -8.05
C TYR A 85 -55.82 -18.56 -9.06
N LYS A 86 -55.29 -19.31 -10.03
CA LYS A 86 -56.08 -20.02 -11.05
C LYS A 86 -56.92 -21.16 -10.47
N SER A 87 -56.37 -21.92 -9.54
CA SER A 87 -57.05 -23.07 -8.93
C SER A 87 -58.03 -22.66 -7.81
N GLY A 88 -58.19 -21.35 -7.56
CA GLY A 88 -59.16 -20.80 -6.61
C GLY A 88 -58.96 -21.33 -5.20
N GLY A 89 -57.77 -21.17 -4.61
CA GLY A 89 -57.23 -21.88 -3.43
C GLY A 89 -58.05 -22.06 -2.13
N LEU A 90 -59.32 -21.66 -2.10
CA LEU A 90 -60.33 -22.04 -1.11
C LEU A 90 -61.16 -23.27 -1.55
N ASN A 91 -61.39 -23.49 -2.84
CA ASN A 91 -62.29 -24.55 -3.33
C ASN A 91 -61.78 -25.95 -3.01
N GLN A 92 -60.47 -26.22 -3.19
CA GLN A 92 -59.89 -27.54 -2.92
C GLN A 92 -59.86 -27.90 -1.43
N SER A 93 -59.63 -26.91 -0.55
CA SER A 93 -59.64 -27.12 0.90
C SER A 93 -61.07 -27.23 1.44
N LEU A 94 -62.04 -26.53 0.85
CA LEU A 94 -63.46 -26.69 1.15
C LEU A 94 -64.00 -28.04 0.68
N GLU A 95 -63.67 -28.50 -0.54
CA GLU A 95 -64.01 -29.85 -1.03
C GLU A 95 -63.46 -30.96 -0.14
N LEU A 96 -62.22 -30.81 0.34
CA LEU A 96 -61.62 -31.69 1.35
C LEU A 96 -62.39 -31.68 2.67
N LEU A 97 -62.85 -30.52 3.13
CA LEU A 97 -63.58 -30.36 4.40
C LEU A 97 -64.96 -31.03 4.37
N PHE A 98 -65.58 -31.13 3.19
CA PHE A 98 -66.90 -31.74 2.97
C PHE A 98 -66.83 -33.16 2.38
N SER A 99 -65.64 -33.76 2.27
CA SER A 99 -65.47 -35.13 1.80
C SER A 99 -65.95 -36.14 2.85
N SER A 100 -66.82 -37.06 2.45
CA SER A 100 -67.33 -38.15 3.29
C SER A 100 -66.51 -39.45 3.22
N ASP A 101 -65.41 -39.48 2.44
CA ASP A 101 -64.49 -40.63 2.35
C ASP A 101 -63.24 -40.40 3.22
N PRO A 102 -63.04 -41.18 4.31
CA PRO A 102 -61.91 -41.02 5.22
C PRO A 102 -60.53 -41.24 4.58
N THR A 103 -60.43 -42.10 3.58
CA THR A 103 -59.15 -42.46 2.93
C THR A 103 -58.72 -41.42 1.91
N LEU A 104 -59.67 -40.89 1.13
CA LEU A 104 -59.47 -39.75 0.24
C LEU A 104 -59.10 -38.49 1.04
N TYR A 105 -59.74 -38.25 2.18
CA TYR A 105 -59.41 -37.13 3.06
C TYR A 105 -57.94 -37.17 3.53
N LEU A 106 -57.50 -38.28 4.11
CA LEU A 106 -56.15 -38.40 4.69
C LEU A 106 -55.04 -38.24 3.64
N SER A 107 -55.23 -38.82 2.44
CA SER A 107 -54.25 -38.73 1.35
C SER A 107 -54.17 -37.33 0.75
N ALA A 108 -55.30 -36.65 0.57
CA ALA A 108 -55.35 -35.28 0.07
C ALA A 108 -54.87 -34.26 1.12
N ALA A 109 -55.17 -34.46 2.41
CA ALA A 109 -54.65 -33.65 3.51
C ALA A 109 -53.13 -33.75 3.64
N GLY A 110 -52.56 -34.95 3.58
CA GLY A 110 -51.11 -35.16 3.60
C GLY A 110 -50.39 -34.51 2.40
N SER A 111 -51.02 -34.55 1.22
CA SER A 111 -50.50 -33.90 0.01
C SER A 111 -50.52 -32.37 0.12
N LEU A 112 -51.61 -31.80 0.66
CA LEU A 112 -51.74 -30.36 0.87
C LEU A 112 -50.73 -29.82 1.90
N ASP A 113 -50.52 -30.57 2.98
CA ASP A 113 -49.52 -30.25 4.01
C ASP A 113 -48.08 -30.30 3.44
N ALA A 114 -47.76 -31.34 2.66
CA ALA A 114 -46.47 -31.41 1.95
C ALA A 114 -46.25 -30.23 0.99
N LEU A 115 -47.29 -29.83 0.24
CA LEU A 115 -47.24 -28.65 -0.63
C LEU A 115 -47.05 -27.35 0.17
N THR A 116 -47.79 -27.18 1.26
CA THR A 116 -47.69 -25.99 2.13
C THR A 116 -46.30 -25.86 2.74
N ARG A 117 -45.73 -26.96 3.25
CA ARG A 117 -44.33 -27.00 3.72
C ARG A 117 -43.35 -26.61 2.61
N ARG A 118 -43.54 -27.13 1.39
CA ARG A 118 -42.68 -26.79 0.24
C ARG A 118 -42.75 -25.30 -0.09
N LYS A 119 -43.94 -24.70 -0.09
CA LYS A 119 -44.13 -23.25 -0.31
C LYS A 119 -43.44 -22.42 0.78
N ALA A 120 -43.63 -22.77 2.05
CA ALA A 120 -42.97 -22.11 3.18
C ALA A 120 -41.44 -22.16 3.09
N LEU A 121 -40.87 -23.31 2.68
CA LEU A 121 -39.44 -23.46 2.44
C LEU A 121 -38.94 -22.57 1.30
N GLN A 122 -39.69 -22.43 0.19
CA GLN A 122 -39.32 -21.54 -0.92
C GLN A 122 -39.32 -20.07 -0.50
N LEU A 123 -40.31 -19.63 0.28
CA LEU A 123 -40.35 -18.27 0.83
C LEU A 123 -39.17 -17.99 1.77
N ARG A 124 -38.85 -18.93 2.68
CA ARG A 124 -37.67 -18.82 3.56
C ARG A 124 -36.36 -18.75 2.76
N LYS A 125 -36.21 -19.58 1.72
CA LYS A 125 -35.05 -19.55 0.82
C LYS A 125 -34.92 -18.21 0.10
N PHE A 126 -36.03 -17.67 -0.42
CA PHE A 126 -36.06 -16.36 -1.06
C PHE A 126 -35.68 -15.24 -0.08
N ALA A 127 -36.28 -15.19 1.11
CA ALA A 127 -35.97 -14.19 2.12
C ALA A 127 -34.48 -14.23 2.52
N ALA A 128 -33.92 -15.42 2.75
CA ALA A 128 -32.51 -15.59 3.05
C ALA A 128 -31.60 -15.17 1.88
N ALA A 129 -31.97 -15.51 0.64
CA ALA A 129 -31.22 -15.10 -0.55
C ALA A 129 -31.22 -13.58 -0.74
N GLN A 130 -32.35 -12.91 -0.49
CA GLN A 130 -32.48 -11.46 -0.55
C GLN A 130 -31.64 -10.77 0.53
N GLN A 131 -31.67 -11.27 1.77
CA GLN A 131 -30.84 -10.75 2.85
C GLN A 131 -29.34 -10.87 2.54
N ARG A 132 -28.91 -12.01 2.00
CA ARG A 132 -27.51 -12.21 1.55
C ARG A 132 -27.12 -11.24 0.45
N LEU A 133 -27.96 -11.08 -0.58
CA LEU A 133 -27.72 -10.12 -1.66
C LEU A 133 -27.59 -8.68 -1.15
N ASN A 134 -28.44 -8.28 -0.21
CA ASN A 134 -28.37 -6.95 0.40
C ASN A 134 -27.05 -6.76 1.16
N ALA A 135 -26.65 -7.74 1.99
CA ALA A 135 -25.39 -7.70 2.72
C ALA A 135 -24.16 -7.61 1.80
N THR A 136 -24.14 -8.40 0.72
CA THR A 136 -23.08 -8.34 -0.30
C THR A 136 -23.07 -6.98 -0.99
N THR A 137 -24.24 -6.41 -1.31
CA THR A 137 -24.36 -5.08 -1.94
C THR A 137 -23.81 -3.96 -1.05
N PHE A 138 -24.08 -4.00 0.26
CA PHE A 138 -23.45 -3.07 1.21
C PHE A 138 -21.92 -3.21 1.22
N THR A 139 -21.43 -4.45 1.19
CA THR A 139 -19.99 -4.72 1.12
C THR A 139 -19.37 -4.17 -0.17
N VAL A 140 -20.03 -4.31 -1.33
CA VAL A 140 -19.59 -3.71 -2.60
C VAL A 140 -19.44 -2.20 -2.47
N ASN A 141 -20.43 -1.53 -1.88
CA ASN A 141 -20.43 -0.08 -1.71
C ASN A 141 -19.29 0.39 -0.79
N ASP A 142 -19.04 -0.32 0.31
CA ASP A 142 -17.95 0.01 1.22
C ASP A 142 -16.57 -0.22 0.59
N LYS A 143 -16.39 -1.33 -0.14
CA LYS A 143 -15.15 -1.57 -0.89
C LYS A 143 -14.94 -0.53 -1.99
N LEU A 144 -16.00 -0.07 -2.64
CA LEU A 144 -15.91 1.00 -3.64
C LEU A 144 -15.43 2.33 -3.02
N LYS A 145 -15.90 2.68 -1.82
CA LYS A 145 -15.38 3.84 -1.07
C LYS A 145 -13.88 3.70 -0.78
N LEU A 146 -13.44 2.51 -0.36
CA LEU A 146 -12.01 2.25 -0.12
C LEU A 146 -11.17 2.36 -1.39
N VAL A 147 -11.66 1.86 -2.53
CA VAL A 147 -11.00 2.02 -3.84
C VAL A 147 -10.83 3.49 -4.19
N ARG A 148 -11.88 4.30 -4.04
CA ARG A 148 -11.83 5.76 -4.29
C ARG A 148 -10.84 6.46 -3.36
N ALA A 149 -10.82 6.10 -2.07
CA ALA A 149 -9.87 6.65 -1.11
C ALA A 149 -8.42 6.29 -1.45
N ALA A 150 -8.15 5.04 -1.86
CA ALA A 150 -6.83 4.60 -2.31
C ALA A 150 -6.37 5.34 -3.58
N GLN A 151 -7.28 5.55 -4.54
CA GLN A 151 -7.02 6.33 -5.75
C GLN A 151 -6.69 7.79 -5.41
N ALA A 152 -7.47 8.43 -4.53
CA ALA A 152 -7.21 9.80 -4.09
C ALA A 152 -5.85 9.91 -3.38
N ARG A 153 -5.50 8.94 -2.53
CA ARG A 153 -4.21 8.89 -1.85
C ARG A 153 -3.04 8.74 -2.84
N LEU A 154 -3.18 7.88 -3.86
CA LEU A 154 -2.18 7.71 -4.91
C LEU A 154 -1.91 9.03 -5.64
N THR A 155 -2.98 9.73 -6.05
CA THR A 155 -2.86 11.05 -6.71
C THR A 155 -2.19 12.07 -5.79
N ALA A 156 -2.64 12.18 -4.54
CA ALA A 156 -2.12 13.15 -3.58
C ALA A 156 -0.63 12.93 -3.27
N GLN A 157 -0.22 11.68 -3.02
CA GLN A 157 1.17 11.33 -2.74
C GLN A 157 2.08 11.55 -3.95
N THR A 158 1.60 11.23 -5.16
CA THR A 158 2.32 11.51 -6.41
C THR A 158 2.53 13.01 -6.61
N ALA A 159 1.48 13.82 -6.39
CA ALA A 159 1.56 15.27 -6.48
C ALA A 159 2.53 15.85 -5.42
N GLN A 160 2.51 15.32 -4.19
CA GLN A 160 3.43 15.73 -3.13
C GLN A 160 4.88 15.41 -3.49
N ALA A 161 5.18 14.23 -4.02
CA ALA A 161 6.52 13.86 -4.46
C ALA A 161 7.04 14.83 -5.54
N GLN A 162 6.22 15.12 -6.55
CA GLN A 162 6.55 16.08 -7.61
C GLN A 162 6.74 17.50 -7.07
N ALA A 163 5.90 17.94 -6.14
CA ALA A 163 6.01 19.26 -5.52
C ALA A 163 7.34 19.42 -4.78
N LYS A 164 7.78 18.39 -4.04
CA LYS A 164 9.07 18.39 -3.34
C LYS A 164 10.27 18.42 -4.29
N LEU A 165 10.21 17.69 -5.40
CA LEU A 165 11.24 17.77 -6.44
C LEU A 165 11.27 19.15 -7.11
N LYS A 166 10.10 19.74 -7.41
CA LYS A 166 10.02 21.12 -7.93
C LYS A 166 10.60 22.14 -6.95
N GLN A 167 10.36 21.98 -5.64
CA GLN A 167 10.97 22.82 -4.61
C GLN A 167 12.50 22.72 -4.62
N ALA A 168 13.06 21.50 -4.75
CA ALA A 168 14.49 21.30 -4.84
C ALA A 168 15.08 21.95 -6.11
N GLN A 169 14.41 21.78 -7.26
CA GLN A 169 14.81 22.40 -8.52
C GLN A 169 14.76 23.92 -8.44
N LYS A 170 13.72 24.51 -7.84
CA LYS A 170 13.59 25.96 -7.64
C LYS A 170 14.72 26.51 -6.78
N LEU A 171 15.07 25.80 -5.69
CA LEU A 171 16.17 26.19 -4.81
C LEU A 171 17.53 26.13 -5.51
N LEU A 172 17.76 25.12 -6.35
CA LEU A 172 18.96 25.08 -7.18
C LEU A 172 18.95 26.22 -8.21
N ALA A 173 17.82 26.47 -8.87
CA ALA A 173 17.67 27.49 -9.90
C ALA A 173 17.84 28.92 -9.36
N SER A 174 17.59 29.17 -8.08
CA SER A 174 17.85 30.48 -7.45
C SER A 174 19.33 30.80 -7.25
N LEU A 175 20.23 29.85 -7.47
CA LEU A 175 21.67 30.05 -7.33
C LEU A 175 22.31 30.57 -8.62
N LYS A 176 23.41 31.30 -8.47
CA LYS A 176 24.28 31.69 -9.58
C LYS A 176 24.76 30.45 -10.34
N LYS A 177 25.01 30.58 -11.64
CA LYS A 177 25.48 29.47 -12.49
C LYS A 177 26.76 28.82 -11.90
N SER A 178 27.73 29.63 -11.47
CA SER A 178 28.98 29.17 -10.84
C SER A 178 28.74 28.34 -9.57
N ASP A 179 27.79 28.76 -8.73
CA ASP A 179 27.45 28.08 -7.49
C ASP A 179 26.74 26.75 -7.75
N ARG A 180 25.84 26.71 -8.74
CA ARG A 180 25.20 25.46 -9.19
C ARG A 180 26.24 24.46 -9.70
N GLU A 181 27.18 24.91 -10.53
CA GLU A 181 28.25 24.05 -11.05
C GLU A 181 29.17 23.54 -9.94
N ARG A 182 29.51 24.40 -8.97
CA ARG A 182 30.29 24.01 -7.79
C ARG A 182 29.55 22.96 -6.96
N LEU A 183 28.25 23.16 -6.69
CA LEU A 183 27.43 22.18 -5.97
C LEU A 183 27.31 20.85 -6.73
N ALA A 184 27.11 20.89 -8.06
CA ALA A 184 27.04 19.70 -8.89
C ALA A 184 28.35 18.91 -8.86
N ARG A 185 29.52 19.60 -8.96
CA ARG A 185 30.84 18.97 -8.81
C ARG A 185 31.02 18.34 -7.44
N LEU A 186 30.66 19.04 -6.37
CA LEU A 186 30.75 18.50 -5.00
C LEU A 186 29.83 17.29 -4.78
N ALA A 187 28.61 17.33 -5.33
CA ALA A 187 27.68 16.20 -5.28
C ALA A 187 28.24 14.98 -6.03
N LEU A 188 28.80 15.18 -7.23
CA LEU A 188 29.42 14.11 -8.00
C LEU A 188 30.62 13.49 -7.27
N LEU A 189 31.49 14.31 -6.68
CA LEU A 189 32.63 13.81 -5.90
C LEU A 189 32.19 12.97 -4.69
N ARG A 190 31.15 13.40 -3.97
CA ARG A 190 30.56 12.64 -2.87
C ARG A 190 29.97 11.32 -3.34
N GLU A 191 29.17 11.35 -4.41
CA GLU A 191 28.61 10.11 -4.97
C GLU A 191 29.73 9.16 -5.41
N ASN A 192 30.77 9.63 -6.09
CA ASN A 192 31.90 8.79 -6.49
C ASN A 192 32.65 8.18 -5.29
N ALA A 193 32.82 8.95 -4.21
CA ALA A 193 33.42 8.44 -2.97
C ALA A 193 32.54 7.38 -2.30
N ASP A 194 31.22 7.62 -2.23
CA ASP A 194 30.24 6.65 -1.73
C ASP A 194 30.25 5.37 -2.57
N GLN A 195 30.35 5.48 -3.91
CA GLN A 195 30.45 4.33 -4.82
C GLN A 195 31.74 3.54 -4.58
N ALA A 196 32.89 4.20 -4.51
CA ALA A 196 34.17 3.53 -4.25
C ALA A 196 34.15 2.77 -2.92
N SER A 197 33.66 3.41 -1.85
CA SER A 197 33.49 2.80 -0.53
C SER A 197 32.51 1.61 -0.57
N SER A 198 31.37 1.78 -1.26
CA SER A 198 30.35 0.74 -1.40
C SER A 198 30.87 -0.50 -2.14
N LEU A 199 31.61 -0.30 -3.23
CA LEU A 199 32.26 -1.39 -3.98
C LEU A 199 33.32 -2.11 -3.15
N ALA A 200 34.10 -1.36 -2.35
CA ALA A 200 35.07 -1.94 -1.44
C ALA A 200 34.39 -2.79 -0.34
N LEU A 201 33.25 -2.33 0.19
CA LEU A 201 32.44 -3.10 1.14
C LEU A 201 31.81 -4.33 0.49
N ALA A 202 31.27 -4.21 -0.73
CA ALA A 202 30.64 -5.31 -1.45
C ALA A 202 31.60 -6.50 -1.67
N LYS A 203 32.87 -6.22 -1.96
CA LYS A 203 33.93 -7.24 -2.08
C LYS A 203 34.18 -8.03 -0.79
N LYS A 204 33.85 -7.46 0.36
CA LYS A 204 34.03 -8.10 1.69
C LYS A 204 32.86 -9.00 2.08
N VAL A 205 31.78 -9.03 1.29
CA VAL A 205 30.62 -9.88 1.61
C VAL A 205 30.90 -11.32 1.22
N ASN A 206 31.12 -12.15 2.24
CA ASN A 206 31.34 -13.59 2.14
C ASN A 206 30.54 -14.32 3.23
N GLY A 207 30.31 -15.63 3.05
CA GLY A 207 29.70 -16.49 4.07
C GLY A 207 28.20 -16.34 4.35
N ILE A 208 27.48 -15.42 3.69
CA ILE A 208 26.02 -15.31 3.85
C ILE A 208 25.34 -16.30 2.91
N SER A 209 24.66 -17.29 3.49
CA SER A 209 23.95 -18.35 2.78
C SER A 209 22.44 -18.08 2.70
N GLY A 210 21.73 -18.94 1.96
CA GLY A 210 20.28 -18.90 1.84
C GLY A 210 19.74 -17.65 1.15
N ARG A 211 18.45 -17.37 1.40
CA ARG A 211 17.71 -16.27 0.76
C ARG A 211 18.33 -14.91 1.02
N ALA A 212 18.74 -14.67 2.27
CA ALA A 212 19.42 -13.46 2.70
C ALA A 212 20.69 -13.18 1.88
N GLY A 213 21.53 -14.19 1.69
CA GLY A 213 22.76 -14.07 0.90
C GLY A 213 22.49 -13.80 -0.57
N THR A 214 21.51 -14.49 -1.17
CA THR A 214 21.13 -14.28 -2.57
C THR A 214 20.59 -12.87 -2.80
N ALA A 215 19.67 -12.40 -1.95
CA ALA A 215 19.10 -11.07 -2.05
C ALA A 215 20.17 -9.98 -1.87
N LEU A 216 21.02 -10.09 -0.84
CA LEU A 216 22.07 -9.11 -0.60
C LEU A 216 23.08 -9.06 -1.75
N LYS A 217 23.54 -10.21 -2.25
CA LYS A 217 24.44 -10.28 -3.42
C LYS A 217 23.81 -9.63 -4.66
N TYR A 218 22.51 -9.83 -4.89
CA TYR A 218 21.82 -9.19 -6.00
C TYR A 218 21.80 -7.66 -5.85
N ALA A 219 21.47 -7.15 -4.66
CA ALA A 219 21.42 -5.71 -4.40
C ALA A 219 22.80 -5.05 -4.51
N LEU A 220 23.87 -5.71 -4.03
CA LEU A 220 25.24 -5.22 -4.16
C LEU A 220 25.70 -5.11 -5.62
N LYS A 221 25.20 -5.96 -6.52
CA LYS A 221 25.50 -5.83 -7.96
C LYS A 221 24.90 -4.58 -8.60
N GLN A 222 23.92 -3.95 -7.95
CA GLN A 222 23.28 -2.74 -8.45
C GLN A 222 23.97 -1.46 -7.95
N ILE A 223 25.02 -1.55 -7.12
CA ILE A 223 25.78 -0.37 -6.65
C ILE A 223 26.19 0.48 -7.86
N GLY A 224 25.82 1.76 -7.83
CA GLY A 224 26.07 2.72 -8.91
C GLY A 224 24.87 2.98 -9.82
N ASP A 225 23.86 2.11 -9.83
CA ASP A 225 22.61 2.29 -10.55
C ASP A 225 21.82 3.49 -10.01
N LEU A 226 20.98 4.08 -10.86
CA LEU A 226 20.32 5.35 -10.56
C LEU A 226 19.03 5.15 -9.76
N TYR A 227 18.77 6.06 -8.82
CA TYR A 227 17.46 6.13 -8.22
C TYR A 227 16.44 6.73 -9.19
N VAL A 228 15.32 6.03 -9.40
CA VAL A 228 14.12 6.55 -10.08
C VAL A 228 12.87 6.06 -9.34
N PHE A 229 11.94 6.98 -9.08
CA PHE A 229 10.64 6.66 -8.47
C PHE A 229 10.00 5.48 -9.19
N GLY A 230 9.54 4.47 -8.44
CA GLY A 230 8.74 3.39 -8.97
C GLY A 230 9.49 2.46 -9.93
N ALA A 231 10.81 2.60 -10.02
CA ALA A 231 11.65 1.75 -10.83
C ALA A 231 12.04 0.49 -10.05
N ALA A 232 12.12 -0.62 -10.79
CA ALA A 232 12.46 -1.94 -10.24
C ALA A 232 13.29 -2.77 -11.25
N GLY A 233 14.21 -2.12 -11.98
CA GLY A 233 15.06 -2.80 -12.95
C GLY A 233 15.68 -1.87 -14.00
N ASN A 234 16.38 -2.45 -14.97
CA ASN A 234 17.06 -1.74 -16.07
C ASN A 234 18.00 -0.62 -15.59
N THR A 235 18.79 -0.89 -14.56
CA THR A 235 19.69 0.07 -13.89
C THR A 235 19.00 1.28 -13.23
N TYR A 236 17.68 1.18 -13.00
CA TYR A 236 16.87 2.16 -12.28
C TYR A 236 16.11 1.52 -11.11
N TRP A 237 16.19 2.14 -9.93
CA TRP A 237 15.62 1.59 -8.70
C TRP A 237 14.95 2.64 -7.82
N ASP A 238 13.85 2.31 -7.17
CA ASP A 238 13.52 2.92 -5.86
C ASP A 238 13.83 1.93 -4.73
N CYS A 239 13.67 2.38 -3.48
CA CYS A 239 14.08 1.59 -2.32
C CYS A 239 13.32 0.26 -2.23
N SER A 240 12.00 0.29 -2.42
CA SER A 240 11.17 -0.91 -2.36
C SER A 240 11.26 -1.77 -3.61
N GLY A 241 11.57 -1.20 -4.78
CA GLY A 241 11.81 -1.90 -6.03
C GLY A 241 13.11 -2.71 -6.01
N LEU A 242 14.20 -2.12 -5.47
CA LEU A 242 15.47 -2.82 -5.28
C LEU A 242 15.30 -4.05 -4.38
N THR A 243 14.67 -3.86 -3.23
CA THR A 243 14.43 -4.94 -2.25
C THR A 243 13.46 -5.99 -2.78
N MET A 244 12.39 -5.57 -3.47
CA MET A 244 11.45 -6.47 -4.14
C MET A 244 12.19 -7.38 -5.12
N ARG A 245 13.00 -6.80 -6.01
CA ARG A 245 13.69 -7.59 -7.05
C ARG A 245 14.79 -8.46 -6.46
N ALA A 246 15.55 -7.95 -5.49
CA ALA A 246 16.58 -8.73 -4.78
C ALA A 246 15.99 -9.99 -4.14
N TYR A 247 14.86 -9.85 -3.43
CA TYR A 247 14.19 -10.98 -2.80
C TYR A 247 13.45 -11.87 -3.78
N GLN A 248 12.98 -11.34 -4.91
CA GLN A 248 12.42 -12.14 -5.99
C GLN A 248 13.46 -13.12 -6.54
N ILE A 249 14.72 -12.68 -6.73
CA ILE A 249 15.83 -13.56 -7.12
C ILE A 249 16.13 -14.62 -6.04
N ALA A 250 15.85 -14.32 -4.78
CA ALA A 250 15.92 -15.26 -3.67
C ALA A 250 14.67 -16.14 -3.50
N GLY A 251 13.71 -16.10 -4.44
CA GLY A 251 12.48 -16.89 -4.40
C GLY A 251 11.40 -16.37 -3.44
N VAL A 252 11.46 -15.09 -3.05
CA VAL A 252 10.48 -14.42 -2.19
C VAL A 252 9.76 -13.33 -2.97
N SER A 253 8.45 -13.45 -3.12
CA SER A 253 7.62 -12.43 -3.75
C SER A 253 7.28 -11.33 -2.74
N LEU A 254 7.69 -10.10 -3.03
CA LEU A 254 7.42 -8.92 -2.23
C LEU A 254 6.60 -7.90 -3.03
N PRO A 255 5.71 -7.12 -2.39
CA PRO A 255 5.06 -6.00 -3.05
C PRO A 255 6.04 -4.86 -3.33
N HIS A 256 5.79 -4.07 -4.38
CA HIS A 256 6.52 -2.83 -4.68
C HIS A 256 6.02 -1.70 -3.76
N SER A 257 6.34 -1.78 -2.46
CA SER A 257 6.09 -0.73 -1.46
C SER A 257 6.80 -1.08 -0.15
N ALA A 258 7.60 -0.16 0.39
CA ALA A 258 8.30 -0.36 1.67
C ALA A 258 7.31 -0.64 2.82
N ALA A 259 6.21 0.12 2.87
CA ALA A 259 5.17 -0.06 3.89
C ALA A 259 4.47 -1.43 3.79
N ALA A 260 4.24 -1.93 2.57
CA ALA A 260 3.63 -3.24 2.38
C ALA A 260 4.61 -4.37 2.73
N GLN A 261 5.87 -4.26 2.28
CA GLN A 261 6.95 -5.22 2.58
C GLN A 261 7.20 -5.38 4.08
N ALA A 262 7.00 -4.32 4.85
CA ALA A 262 7.12 -4.36 6.30
C ALA A 262 6.12 -5.30 7.00
N ASN A 263 5.15 -5.88 6.28
CA ASN A 263 4.23 -6.90 6.78
C ASN A 263 4.60 -8.33 6.38
N TYR A 264 5.69 -8.52 5.63
CA TYR A 264 6.15 -9.83 5.16
C TYR A 264 7.34 -10.32 5.99
N GLY A 265 7.51 -11.65 6.05
CA GLY A 265 8.61 -12.28 6.76
C GLY A 265 8.51 -12.22 8.29
N LYS A 266 9.47 -12.85 8.97
CA LYS A 266 9.56 -12.88 10.43
C LYS A 266 9.99 -11.52 10.97
N ARG A 267 9.30 -11.01 12.00
CA ARG A 267 9.73 -9.80 12.73
C ARG A 267 11.07 -10.04 13.42
N VAL A 268 12.00 -9.11 13.28
CA VAL A 268 13.31 -9.13 13.94
C VAL A 268 13.42 -7.98 14.92
N ALA A 269 13.99 -8.24 16.09
CA ALA A 269 14.33 -7.19 17.04
C ALA A 269 15.47 -6.32 16.49
N LEU A 270 15.41 -5.01 16.66
CA LEU A 270 16.36 -4.08 16.03
C LEU A 270 17.82 -4.26 16.50
N ASN A 271 18.04 -4.92 17.63
CA ASN A 271 19.36 -5.30 18.16
C ASN A 271 19.83 -6.70 17.68
N ALA A 272 19.00 -7.44 16.94
CA ALA A 272 19.26 -8.81 16.47
C ALA A 272 19.34 -8.89 14.93
N LEU A 273 19.67 -7.77 14.29
CA LEU A 273 19.80 -7.67 12.84
C LEU A 273 20.92 -8.57 12.33
N LYS A 274 20.63 -9.29 11.25
CA LYS A 274 21.60 -10.11 10.52
C LYS A 274 21.64 -9.69 9.05
N PRO A 275 22.80 -9.79 8.39
CA PRO A 275 22.91 -9.45 6.97
C PRO A 275 21.80 -10.11 6.14
N GLY A 276 21.18 -9.33 5.27
CA GLY A 276 20.00 -9.69 4.49
C GLY A 276 18.68 -9.19 5.09
N ASP A 277 18.56 -8.98 6.40
CA ASP A 277 17.31 -8.47 7.00
C ASP A 277 16.86 -7.16 6.33
N LEU A 278 15.58 -7.02 6.02
CA LEU A 278 15.04 -5.73 5.58
C LEU A 278 14.88 -4.81 6.78
N VAL A 279 15.37 -3.58 6.67
CA VAL A 279 15.24 -2.52 7.68
C VAL A 279 14.35 -1.40 7.14
N PHE A 280 13.38 -0.96 7.95
CA PHE A 280 12.31 -0.05 7.52
C PHE A 280 12.31 1.23 8.34
N PHE A 281 12.12 2.37 7.67
CA PHE A 281 12.20 3.69 8.29
C PHE A 281 10.93 4.53 8.05
N GLY A 282 10.52 5.29 9.07
CA GLY A 282 9.42 6.25 9.02
C GLY A 282 8.11 5.76 9.66
N ARG A 283 7.27 6.71 10.09
CA ARG A 283 5.85 6.49 10.43
C ARG A 283 5.01 7.58 9.77
N PRO A 284 4.30 7.31 8.65
CA PRO A 284 4.26 6.03 7.92
C PRO A 284 5.62 5.61 7.35
N ILE A 285 5.80 4.31 7.07
CA ILE A 285 7.03 3.76 6.50
C ILE A 285 7.22 4.34 5.09
N GLY A 286 8.40 4.89 4.85
CA GLY A 286 8.75 5.59 3.62
C GLY A 286 10.12 5.25 3.05
N HIS A 287 10.83 4.31 3.68
CA HIS A 287 12.10 3.80 3.16
C HIS A 287 12.36 2.37 3.61
N VAL A 288 13.07 1.60 2.78
CA VAL A 288 13.55 0.25 3.09
C VAL A 288 14.95 0.04 2.53
N GLY A 289 15.79 -0.69 3.27
CA GLY A 289 17.09 -1.17 2.79
C GLY A 289 17.33 -2.62 3.21
N ILE A 290 18.32 -3.26 2.60
CA ILE A 290 18.78 -4.60 2.99
C ILE A 290 19.97 -4.42 3.92
N TYR A 291 19.86 -4.90 5.16
CA TYR A 291 20.91 -4.82 6.15
C TYR A 291 22.17 -5.52 5.65
N PHE A 292 23.29 -4.80 5.67
CA PHE A 292 24.59 -5.27 5.23
C PHE A 292 25.39 -5.86 6.41
N GLY A 293 25.18 -5.34 7.62
CA GLY A 293 26.01 -5.62 8.79
C GLY A 293 26.74 -4.36 9.28
N GLY A 294 27.15 -4.36 10.56
CA GLY A 294 27.95 -3.27 11.14
C GLY A 294 27.28 -1.89 11.06
N GLY A 295 25.95 -1.84 11.24
CA GLY A 295 25.18 -0.60 11.18
C GLY A 295 25.00 -0.02 9.77
N ARG A 296 25.17 -0.84 8.72
CA ARG A 296 25.04 -0.42 7.32
C ARG A 296 23.94 -1.18 6.59
N MET A 297 23.40 -0.58 5.55
CA MET A 297 22.45 -1.19 4.62
C MET A 297 22.84 -0.88 3.17
N VAL A 298 22.42 -1.74 2.24
CA VAL A 298 22.36 -1.40 0.82
C VAL A 298 20.95 -0.94 0.47
N ASP A 299 20.84 0.18 -0.21
CA ASP A 299 19.57 0.79 -0.59
C ASP A 299 19.68 1.68 -1.83
N ALA A 300 18.53 2.03 -2.39
CA ALA A 300 18.37 3.11 -3.37
C ALA A 300 17.75 4.31 -2.62
N PRO A 301 18.54 5.33 -2.22
CA PRO A 301 18.14 6.24 -1.15
C PRO A 301 17.11 7.30 -1.55
N HIS A 302 17.38 8.06 -2.62
CA HIS A 302 16.49 9.12 -3.08
C HIS A 302 16.84 9.62 -4.49
N SER A 303 15.96 10.42 -5.08
CA SER A 303 16.23 11.08 -6.37
C SER A 303 17.54 11.84 -6.38
N GLY A 304 18.36 11.62 -7.41
CA GLY A 304 19.68 12.26 -7.56
C GLY A 304 20.83 11.49 -6.89
N ALA A 305 20.55 10.38 -6.21
CA ALA A 305 21.55 9.48 -5.67
C ALA A 305 21.55 8.13 -6.40
N ARG A 306 22.63 7.38 -6.21
CA ARG A 306 22.79 6.02 -6.72
C ARG A 306 22.62 4.97 -5.63
N VAL A 307 22.39 3.73 -6.04
CA VAL A 307 22.43 2.58 -5.12
C VAL A 307 23.80 2.53 -4.45
N LYS A 308 23.82 2.38 -3.12
CA LYS A 308 25.06 2.36 -2.33
C LYS A 308 24.90 1.60 -1.02
N VAL A 309 26.03 1.31 -0.39
CA VAL A 309 26.08 0.82 0.99
C VAL A 309 26.35 2.03 1.90
N GLN A 310 25.45 2.29 2.85
CA GLN A 310 25.59 3.43 3.76
C GLN A 310 25.21 3.09 5.20
N ALA A 311 25.75 3.87 6.11
CA ALA A 311 25.44 3.76 7.53
C ALA A 311 24.03 4.26 7.84
N PHE A 312 23.39 3.65 8.83
CA PHE A 312 22.18 4.15 9.46
C PHE A 312 22.27 3.96 10.97
N GLY A 313 21.58 4.81 11.72
CA GLY A 313 21.46 4.67 13.17
C GLY A 313 20.01 4.43 13.57
N SER A 314 19.60 5.04 14.68
CA SER A 314 18.18 5.16 15.03
C SER A 314 17.38 5.92 13.96
N TYR A 315 18.06 6.64 13.08
CA TYR A 315 17.49 7.41 11.97
C TYR A 315 18.24 7.16 10.66
N PHE A 316 17.50 7.28 9.57
CA PHE A 316 17.99 7.46 8.21
C PHE A 316 17.41 8.76 7.67
N GLY A 317 18.25 9.78 7.53
CA GLY A 317 17.79 11.17 7.36
C GLY A 317 16.87 11.57 8.51
N ARG A 318 15.62 11.93 8.21
CA ARG A 318 14.59 12.27 9.21
C ARG A 318 13.69 11.09 9.58
N LEU A 319 13.87 9.93 8.97
CA LEU A 319 13.03 8.76 9.15
C LEU A 319 13.61 7.85 10.23
N ARG A 320 12.85 7.63 11.31
CA ARG A 320 13.25 6.74 12.40
C ARG A 320 13.21 5.28 11.95
N LEU A 321 14.18 4.46 12.36
CA LEU A 321 14.11 3.00 12.22
C LEU A 321 12.93 2.46 13.04
N VAL A 322 12.03 1.71 12.41
CA VAL A 322 10.76 1.29 13.04
C VAL A 322 10.48 -0.20 12.98
N ALA A 323 11.08 -0.92 12.04
CA ALA A 323 10.87 -2.35 11.89
C ALA A 323 12.05 -3.03 11.18
N ALA A 324 12.17 -4.34 11.40
CA ALA A 324 13.04 -5.20 10.64
C ALA A 324 12.35 -6.55 10.34
N ARG A 325 12.64 -7.13 9.16
CA ARG A 325 12.04 -8.38 8.67
C ARG A 325 13.09 -9.34 8.10
N ARG A 326 12.92 -10.64 8.37
CA ARG A 326 13.78 -11.74 7.89
C ARG A 326 12.99 -12.77 7.08
N PHE A 327 13.64 -13.35 6.08
CA PHE A 327 13.06 -14.24 5.07
C PHE A 327 13.86 -15.52 4.85
#